data_AF-A0A936VLU2-F1
#
_entry.id   AF-A0A936VLU2-F1
#
_cell.length_a   1.000
_cell.length_b   1.000
_cell.length_c   1.000
_cell.angle_alpha   90.00
_cell.angle_beta   90.00
_cell.angle_gamma   90.00
#
_symmetry.space_group_name_H-M   'P 1'
#
loop_
_entity.id
_entity.type
_entity.pdbx_description
1 polymer ?
#
loop_
_entity_poly.entity_id
_entity_poly.type
_entity_poly.pdbx_seq_one_letter_code
_entity_poly.pdbx_strand_id
1 'polypeptide(L)'
;MSNKFYGVTREAEKTINLLLNLPASGDEQDWEIELADPSKIDQMLDAFESEGLNFECKSALALLLISSIQDAEEAGALSADQIRRTMQLLSKDGEVLSRMRFYWIELKMASKVRLLDNITSGKTEK
;
A
#
# COMPACT_ATOMS: atom_id res chain seq x y z
N MET A 1 18.73 -9.76 1.81
CA MET A 1 19.26 -8.53 1.19
C MET A 1 18.64 -7.34 1.90
N SER A 2 19.34 -6.21 2.00
CA SER A 2 18.79 -4.98 2.57
C SER A 2 17.75 -4.41 1.59
N ASN A 3 16.47 -4.73 1.75
CA ASN A 3 15.37 -4.16 0.95
C ASN A 3 15.01 -2.76 1.44
N LYS A 4 16.02 -1.89 1.52
CA LYS A 4 15.81 -0.46 1.72
C LYS A 4 14.97 0.05 0.56
N PHE A 5 13.82 0.60 0.89
CA PHE A 5 12.85 1.12 -0.06
C PHE A 5 12.48 2.52 0.40
N TYR A 6 12.81 3.51 -0.41
CA TYR A 6 12.65 4.93 -0.08
C TYR A 6 11.55 5.59 -0.91
N GLY A 7 10.90 4.84 -1.78
CA GLY A 7 9.95 5.36 -2.75
C GLY A 7 9.92 4.50 -4.00
N VAL A 8 8.89 4.74 -4.80
CA VAL A 8 8.58 4.03 -6.03
C VAL A 8 9.37 4.60 -7.21
N THR A 9 9.50 3.84 -8.30
CA THR A 9 10.06 4.40 -9.54
C THR A 9 9.00 5.20 -10.28
N ARG A 10 9.43 6.19 -11.08
CA ARG A 10 8.52 7.02 -11.90
C ARG A 10 7.68 6.18 -12.87
N GLU A 11 8.24 5.09 -13.40
CA GLU A 11 7.53 4.18 -14.30
C GLU A 11 6.43 3.43 -13.55
N ALA A 12 6.69 3.00 -12.30
CA ALA A 12 5.71 2.34 -11.46
C ALA A 12 4.58 3.30 -11.07
N GLU A 13 4.90 4.52 -10.63
CA GLU A 13 3.92 5.59 -10.37
C GLU A 13 3.01 5.82 -11.57
N LYS A 14 3.60 6.06 -12.75
CA LYS A 14 2.84 6.30 -13.97
C LYS A 14 1.93 5.12 -14.32
N THR A 15 2.41 3.90 -14.14
CA THR A 15 1.61 2.69 -14.39
C THR A 15 0.43 2.60 -13.44
N ILE A 16 0.64 2.85 -12.14
CA ILE A 16 -0.42 2.80 -11.12
C ILE A 16 -1.40 3.97 -11.27
N ASN A 17 -0.92 5.18 -11.59
CA ASN A 17 -1.76 6.34 -11.90
C ASN A 17 -2.75 6.03 -13.03
N LEU A 18 -2.27 5.41 -14.11
CA LEU A 18 -3.11 5.01 -15.24
C LEU A 18 -4.07 3.87 -14.85
N LEU A 19 -3.57 2.86 -14.12
CA LEU A 19 -4.37 1.70 -13.70
C LEU A 19 -5.55 2.08 -12.81
N LEU A 20 -5.34 3.01 -11.88
CA LEU A 20 -6.33 3.44 -10.90
C LEU A 20 -7.07 4.72 -11.31
N ASN A 21 -6.69 5.32 -12.45
CA ASN A 21 -7.18 6.62 -12.91
C ASN A 21 -7.04 7.70 -11.82
N LEU A 22 -5.83 7.86 -11.28
CA LEU A 22 -5.51 8.84 -10.24
C LEU A 22 -5.32 10.24 -10.85
N PRO A 23 -5.71 11.30 -10.12
CA PRO A 23 -5.56 12.68 -10.58
C PRO A 23 -4.12 13.22 -10.40
N ALA A 24 -3.11 12.43 -10.80
CA ALA A 24 -1.72 12.80 -10.66
C ALA A 24 -1.35 13.94 -11.62
N SER A 25 -0.70 14.97 -11.09
CA SER A 25 -0.11 16.08 -11.85
C SER A 25 1.34 15.79 -12.28
N GLY A 26 2.04 14.94 -11.53
CA GLY A 26 3.46 14.63 -11.72
C GLY A 26 4.41 15.50 -10.89
N ASP A 27 3.86 16.42 -10.08
CA ASP A 27 4.61 17.33 -9.21
C ASP A 27 4.46 16.96 -7.71
N GLU A 28 3.84 15.81 -7.41
CA GLU A 28 3.64 15.32 -6.03
C GLU A 28 4.99 15.06 -5.34
N GLN A 29 5.12 15.46 -4.08
CA GLN A 29 6.32 15.20 -3.28
C GLN A 29 6.19 13.90 -2.49
N ASP A 30 5.03 13.70 -1.86
CA ASP A 30 4.67 12.50 -1.13
C ASP A 30 3.52 11.81 -1.87
N TRP A 31 3.79 11.31 -3.08
CA TRP A 31 2.79 10.79 -4.02
C TRP A 31 1.78 9.83 -3.39
N GLU A 32 2.24 8.90 -2.53
CA GLU A 32 1.37 7.93 -1.87
C GLU A 32 0.46 8.54 -0.80
N ILE A 33 0.85 9.68 -0.23
CA ILE A 33 0.07 10.40 0.78
C ILE A 33 -0.90 11.35 0.08
N GLU A 34 -0.41 12.12 -0.89
CA GLU A 34 -1.19 13.11 -1.62
C GLU A 34 -2.29 12.46 -2.48
N LEU A 35 -2.03 11.28 -3.05
CA LEU A 35 -2.99 10.55 -3.89
C LEU A 35 -3.67 9.38 -3.18
N ALA A 36 -3.51 9.26 -1.86
CA ALA A 36 -4.26 8.28 -1.08
C ALA A 36 -5.76 8.49 -1.28
N ASP A 37 -6.50 7.40 -1.52
CA ASP A 37 -7.93 7.46 -1.77
C ASP A 37 -8.63 6.24 -1.15
N PRO A 38 -9.24 6.39 0.03
CA PRO A 38 -10.03 5.34 0.68
C PRO A 38 -11.10 4.71 -0.22
N SER A 39 -11.67 5.48 -1.17
CA SER A 39 -12.73 4.97 -2.07
C SER A 39 -12.21 3.98 -3.11
N LYS A 40 -10.88 3.91 -3.30
CA LYS A 40 -10.21 3.03 -4.27
C LYS A 40 -9.61 1.77 -3.65
N ILE A 41 -9.71 1.56 -2.34
CA ILE A 41 -9.10 0.39 -1.66
C ILE A 41 -9.49 -0.91 -2.35
N ASP A 42 -10.77 -1.14 -2.63
CA ASP A 42 -11.22 -2.39 -3.25
C ASP A 42 -10.66 -2.55 -4.68
N GLN A 43 -10.60 -1.46 -5.45
CA GLN A 43 -9.97 -1.45 -6.77
C GLN A 43 -8.47 -1.77 -6.67
N MET A 44 -7.77 -1.25 -5.65
CA MET A 44 -6.36 -1.55 -5.42
C MET A 44 -6.14 -3.01 -5.03
N LEU A 45 -7.00 -3.58 -4.18
CA LEU A 45 -6.94 -4.99 -3.80
C LEU A 45 -7.15 -5.90 -5.01
N ASP A 46 -8.15 -5.61 -5.84
CA ASP A 46 -8.44 -6.36 -7.06
C ASP A 46 -7.26 -6.28 -8.07
N ALA A 47 -6.66 -5.09 -8.21
CA ALA A 47 -5.48 -4.90 -9.06
C ALA A 47 -4.27 -5.71 -8.55
N PHE A 48 -4.06 -5.77 -7.23
CA PHE A 48 -2.98 -6.53 -6.62
C PHE A 48 -3.14 -8.04 -6.85
N GLU A 49 -4.38 -8.52 -6.83
CA GLU A 49 -4.73 -9.93 -7.08
C GLU A 49 -4.56 -10.35 -8.55
N SER A 50 -4.70 -9.43 -9.50
CA SER A 50 -4.86 -9.73 -10.94
C SER A 50 -3.63 -10.31 -11.69
N GLU A 51 -2.60 -10.78 -10.99
CA GLU A 51 -1.40 -11.44 -11.55
C GLU A 51 -0.91 -10.84 -12.88
N GLY A 52 -0.47 -9.58 -12.85
CA GLY A 52 0.13 -8.92 -14.04
C GLY A 52 1.11 -7.80 -13.73
N LEU A 53 1.19 -7.38 -12.46
CA LEU A 53 2.08 -6.31 -12.04
C LEU A 53 3.48 -6.85 -11.74
N ASN A 54 4.49 -6.17 -12.28
CA ASN A 54 5.87 -6.40 -11.88
C ASN A 54 6.10 -5.94 -10.44
N PHE A 55 7.25 -6.34 -9.87
CA PHE A 55 7.60 -6.06 -8.49
C PHE A 55 7.56 -4.57 -8.10
N GLU A 56 8.03 -3.67 -8.97
CA GLU A 56 8.01 -2.22 -8.71
C GLU A 56 6.57 -1.68 -8.69
N CYS A 57 5.73 -2.11 -9.63
CA CYS A 57 4.32 -1.71 -9.67
C CYS A 57 3.54 -2.27 -8.47
N LYS A 58 3.82 -3.51 -8.04
CA LYS A 58 3.24 -4.07 -6.80
C LYS A 58 3.68 -3.27 -5.57
N SER A 59 4.93 -2.85 -5.52
CA SER A 59 5.44 -2.01 -4.43
C SER A 59 4.73 -0.66 -4.40
N ALA A 60 4.51 -0.04 -5.57
CA ALA A 60 3.77 1.21 -5.67
C ALA A 60 2.30 1.08 -5.29
N LEU A 61 1.65 0.00 -5.74
CA LEU A 61 0.28 -0.29 -5.37
C LEU A 61 0.14 -0.56 -3.86
N ALA A 62 1.07 -1.32 -3.26
CA ALA A 62 1.09 -1.57 -1.82
C ALA A 62 1.28 -0.27 -1.02
N LEU A 63 2.14 0.63 -1.51
CA LEU A 63 2.43 1.90 -0.87
C LEU A 63 1.14 2.74 -0.79
N LEU A 64 0.48 2.93 -1.93
CA LEU A 64 -0.77 3.70 -2.02
C LEU A 64 -1.93 3.05 -1.25
N LEU A 65 -2.03 1.72 -1.30
CA LEU A 65 -3.03 0.94 -0.57
C LEU A 65 -2.89 1.14 0.94
N ILE A 66 -1.67 1.06 1.47
CA ILE A 66 -1.42 1.25 2.91
C ILE A 66 -1.76 2.67 3.33
N SER A 67 -1.37 3.68 2.54
CA SER A 67 -1.73 5.07 2.81
C SER A 67 -3.26 5.26 2.86
N SER A 68 -3.96 4.74 1.86
CA SER A 68 -5.43 4.79 1.78
C SER A 68 -6.12 4.04 2.92
N ILE A 69 -5.56 2.92 3.38
CA ILE A 69 -6.06 2.18 4.54
C ILE A 69 -5.92 2.99 5.84
N GLN A 70 -4.83 3.72 6.02
CA GLN A 70 -4.64 4.58 7.20
C GLN A 70 -5.69 5.70 7.24
N ASP A 71 -5.99 6.29 6.08
CA ASP A 71 -7.04 7.31 5.95
C ASP A 71 -8.45 6.73 6.16
N ALA A 72 -8.71 5.53 5.62
CA ALA A 72 -9.98 4.84 5.85
C ALA A 72 -10.19 4.47 7.33
N GLU A 73 -9.14 4.07 8.04
CA GLU A 73 -9.17 3.81 9.48
C GLU A 73 -9.47 5.08 10.27
N GLU A 74 -8.78 6.20 9.95
CA GLU A 74 -9.04 7.50 10.57
C GLU A 74 -10.50 7.95 10.39
N ALA A 75 -11.06 7.71 9.20
CA ALA A 75 -12.45 8.03 8.88
C ALA A 75 -13.48 7.03 9.44
N GLY A 76 -13.05 5.92 10.07
CA GLY A 76 -13.94 4.85 10.51
C GLY A 76 -14.66 4.10 9.37
N ALA A 77 -14.09 4.16 8.16
CA ALA A 77 -14.64 3.56 6.95
C ALA A 77 -13.96 2.23 6.56
N LEU A 78 -12.87 1.86 7.25
CA LEU A 78 -12.13 0.63 6.98
C LEU A 78 -12.91 -0.61 7.43
N SER A 79 -13.08 -1.56 6.51
CA SER A 79 -13.76 -2.83 6.81
C SER A 79 -12.78 -3.93 7.22
N ALA A 80 -13.26 -4.87 8.04
CA ALA A 80 -12.48 -6.06 8.42
C ALA A 80 -12.10 -6.94 7.20
N ASP A 81 -12.90 -6.90 6.14
CA ASP A 81 -12.61 -7.62 4.90
C ASP A 81 -11.39 -7.04 4.18
N GLN A 82 -11.32 -5.71 4.06
CA GLN A 82 -10.19 -5.00 3.45
C GLN A 82 -8.89 -5.25 4.23
N ILE A 83 -8.93 -5.24 5.56
CA ILE A 83 -7.78 -5.60 6.40
C ILE A 83 -7.33 -7.03 6.08
N ARG A 84 -8.26 -7.99 6.10
CA ARG A 84 -7.97 -9.40 5.85
C ARG A 84 -7.37 -9.63 4.46
N ARG A 85 -7.96 -9.04 3.42
CA ARG A 85 -7.46 -9.13 2.04
C ARG A 85 -6.05 -8.54 1.92
N THR A 86 -5.82 -7.37 2.52
CA THR A 86 -4.49 -6.73 2.54
C THR A 86 -3.43 -7.63 3.17
N MET A 87 -3.74 -8.21 4.34
CA MET A 87 -2.85 -9.18 5.01
C MET A 87 -2.54 -10.39 4.12
N GLN A 88 -3.56 -10.96 3.48
CA GLN A 88 -3.41 -12.12 2.60
C GLN A 88 -2.57 -11.80 1.36
N LEU A 89 -2.71 -10.60 0.81
CA LEU A 89 -1.97 -10.21 -0.40
C LEU A 89 -0.52 -9.90 -0.10
N LEU A 90 -0.23 -9.11 0.93
CA LEU A 90 1.13 -8.77 1.31
C LEU A 90 1.90 -10.01 1.78
N SER A 91 1.27 -10.93 2.51
CA SER A 91 1.94 -12.15 2.98
C SER A 91 2.34 -13.12 1.85
N LYS A 92 1.69 -13.05 0.68
CA LYS A 92 2.07 -13.84 -0.50
C LYS A 92 3.31 -13.29 -1.21
N ASP A 93 3.67 -12.03 -0.99
CA ASP A 93 4.79 -11.36 -1.67
C ASP A 93 5.79 -10.80 -0.63
N GLY A 94 6.68 -11.68 -0.16
CA GLY A 94 7.60 -11.40 0.93
C GLY A 94 8.56 -10.22 0.67
N GLU A 95 8.88 -9.95 -0.60
CA GLU A 95 9.74 -8.81 -0.96
C GLU A 95 8.97 -7.49 -0.86
N VAL A 96 7.74 -7.43 -1.38
CA VAL A 96 6.86 -6.26 -1.23
C VAL A 96 6.55 -6.01 0.24
N LEU A 97 6.20 -7.07 0.99
CA LEU A 97 6.00 -6.96 2.44
C LEU A 97 7.23 -6.39 3.15
N SER A 98 8.43 -6.85 2.80
CA SER A 98 9.67 -6.31 3.37
C SER A 98 9.85 -4.82 3.06
N ARG A 99 9.52 -4.37 1.83
CA ARG A 99 9.58 -2.95 1.46
C ARG A 99 8.58 -2.13 2.27
N MET A 100 7.35 -2.62 2.43
CA MET A 100 6.30 -1.92 3.17
C MET A 100 6.65 -1.81 4.66
N ARG A 101 7.20 -2.85 5.28
CA ARG A 101 7.66 -2.78 6.67
C ARG A 101 8.80 -1.77 6.82
N PHE A 102 9.78 -1.79 5.92
CA PHE A 102 10.86 -0.83 5.96
C PHE A 102 10.35 0.61 5.83
N TYR A 103 9.53 0.89 4.81
CA TYR A 103 9.04 2.24 4.54
C TYR A 103 8.12 2.77 5.65
N TRP A 104 7.07 2.02 5.99
CA TRP A 104 6.05 2.53 6.91
C TRP A 104 6.48 2.46 8.38
N ILE A 105 7.17 1.38 8.78
CA ILE A 105 7.49 1.12 10.18
C ILE A 105 8.90 1.61 10.51
N GLU A 106 9.92 1.20 9.76
CA GLU A 106 11.32 1.53 10.09
C GLU A 106 11.64 3.01 9.85
N LEU A 107 11.15 3.60 8.74
CA LEU A 107 11.27 5.05 8.50
C LEU A 107 10.25 5.89 9.25
N LYS A 108 9.30 5.25 9.97
CA LYS A 108 8.26 5.91 10.78
C LYS A 108 7.32 6.81 9.97
N MET A 109 7.02 6.42 8.74
CA MET A 109 6.07 7.12 7.88
C MET A 109 4.60 6.80 8.23
N ALA A 110 4.36 5.71 8.99
CA ALA A 110 3.02 5.30 9.37
C ALA A 110 2.38 6.25 10.39
N SER A 111 1.17 6.73 10.09
CA SER A 111 0.30 7.42 11.04
C SER A 111 -0.45 6.43 11.95
N LYS A 112 -0.67 5.18 11.49
CA LYS A 112 -1.38 4.11 12.23
C LYS A 112 -0.49 2.88 12.49
N VAL A 113 0.60 3.06 13.24
CA VAL A 113 1.61 2.00 13.49
C VAL A 113 0.99 0.68 13.97
N ARG A 114 0.04 0.69 14.90
CA ARG A 114 -0.57 -0.56 15.43
C ARG A 114 -1.36 -1.33 14.36
N LEU A 115 -2.09 -0.61 13.51
CA LEU A 115 -2.83 -1.22 12.40
C LEU A 115 -1.84 -1.84 11.40
N LEU A 116 -0.79 -1.13 11.04
CA LEU A 116 0.20 -1.64 10.08
C LEU A 116 1.04 -2.78 10.66
N ASP A 117 1.37 -2.75 11.94
CA ASP A 117 1.99 -3.89 12.61
C ASP A 117 1.10 -5.13 12.55
N ASN A 118 -0.22 -4.99 12.76
CA ASN A 118 -1.17 -6.09 12.59
C ASN A 118 -1.18 -6.60 11.14
N ILE A 119 -1.37 -5.70 10.17
CA ILE A 119 -1.44 -6.03 8.74
C ILE A 119 -0.17 -6.76 8.28
N THR A 120 1.01 -6.26 8.67
CA THR A 120 2.30 -6.76 8.18
C THR A 120 2.87 -7.92 8.99
N SER A 121 2.41 -8.14 10.22
CA SER A 121 2.83 -9.29 11.04
C SER A 121 2.04 -10.57 10.74
N GLY A 122 0.91 -10.47 10.03
CA GLY A 122 0.05 -11.62 9.74
C GLY A 122 -0.60 -12.24 10.98
N LYS A 123 -0.63 -11.53 12.10
CA LYS A 123 -1.23 -12.00 13.35
C LYS A 123 -2.69 -11.54 13.39
N THR A 124 -3.62 -12.38 12.95
CA THR A 124 -5.03 -12.20 13.32
C THR A 124 -5.15 -12.26 14.84
N GLU A 125 -5.58 -11.16 15.48
CA GLU A 125 -6.00 -11.20 16.88
C GLU A 125 -7.07 -12.30 17.02
N LYS A 126 -6.82 -13.23 17.95
CA LYS A 126 -7.71 -14.35 18.27
C LYS A 126 -8.79 -13.90 19.24
#